data_AF-A0A838R437-F1
#
_entry.id   AF-A0A838R437-F1
#
_cell.length_a   1.000
_cell.length_b   1.000
_cell.length_c   1.000
_cell.angle_alpha   90.00
_cell.angle_beta   90.00
_cell.angle_gamma   90.00
#
_symmetry.space_group_name_H-M   'P 1'
#
loop_
_entity.id
_entity.type
_entity.pdbx_description
1 polymer ?
#
loop_
_entity_poly.entity_id
_entity_poly.type
_entity_poly.pdbx_seq_one_letter_code
_entity_poly.pdbx_strand_id
1 'polypeptide(L)'
;MRRRAWSVALGAVLVLACTRQGDSGDNNLMEQGRLYTSWLYGSEYQKLWDRFSPEMRQAFGSVTELGNFAGAAVTRLGAESGAVDERLDQAEPFRIYSRSASFDKAAHRMLLEWSLAEDGVVTGLVLRPEAPARAQPSAPAQ
;
A
#
# COMPACT_ATOMS: atom_id res chain seq x y z
N MET A 1 21.35 49.74 -48.57
CA MET A 1 22.41 49.04 -47.82
C MET A 1 22.17 49.22 -46.32
N ARG A 2 22.13 48.08 -45.59
CA ARG A 2 22.27 47.82 -44.12
C ARG A 2 22.62 49.03 -43.23
N ARG A 3 22.09 49.21 -41.99
CA ARG A 3 22.31 48.38 -40.78
C ARG A 3 21.28 48.75 -39.68
N ARG A 4 20.55 47.75 -39.16
CA ARG A 4 20.60 47.17 -37.78
C ARG A 4 19.86 47.96 -36.69
N ALA A 5 18.58 47.66 -36.54
CA ALA A 5 17.79 47.96 -35.34
C ALA A 5 18.20 47.01 -34.20
N TRP A 6 18.35 47.58 -33.00
CA TRP A 6 18.64 46.87 -31.75
C TRP A 6 17.40 46.22 -31.15
N SER A 7 17.64 45.04 -30.58
CA SER A 7 16.71 44.16 -29.90
C SER A 7 16.10 44.77 -28.64
N VAL A 8 14.84 44.46 -28.35
CA VAL A 8 14.37 44.28 -26.97
C VAL A 8 13.60 42.98 -26.88
N ALA A 9 14.10 42.12 -26.02
CA ALA A 9 13.60 40.79 -25.70
C ALA A 9 12.36 40.87 -24.80
N LEU A 10 11.43 39.93 -24.98
CA LEU A 10 10.49 39.50 -23.95
C LEU A 10 10.21 38.02 -24.17
N GLY A 11 11.10 37.19 -23.60
CA GLY A 11 10.89 35.76 -23.48
C GLY A 11 9.94 35.49 -22.32
N ALA A 12 8.74 35.00 -22.61
CA ALA A 12 7.87 34.42 -21.61
C ALA A 12 8.40 33.01 -21.27
N VAL A 13 9.00 32.87 -20.10
CA VAL A 13 9.36 31.55 -19.53
C VAL A 13 8.08 30.96 -18.94
N LEU A 14 7.43 30.07 -19.69
CA LEU A 14 6.40 29.18 -19.15
C LEU A 14 7.09 28.12 -18.28
N VAL A 15 7.10 28.36 -16.97
CA VAL A 15 7.47 27.33 -16.00
C VAL A 15 6.32 26.33 -15.97
N LEU A 16 6.48 25.21 -16.68
CA LEU A 16 5.65 24.03 -16.47
C LEU A 16 5.93 23.52 -15.05
N ALA A 17 5.13 23.95 -14.09
CA ALA A 17 5.03 23.28 -12.81
C ALA A 17 4.48 21.87 -13.10
N CYS A 18 5.37 20.86 -13.10
CA CYS A 18 4.96 19.46 -13.07
C CYS A 18 4.19 19.24 -11.76
N THR A 19 2.88 19.40 -11.77
CA THR A 19 2.03 19.01 -10.65
C THR A 19 2.03 17.48 -10.60
N ARG A 20 2.69 16.93 -9.58
CA ARG A 20 2.70 15.51 -9.25
C ARG A 20 1.29 15.11 -8.80
N GLN A 21 0.44 14.74 -9.76
CA GLN A 21 -0.99 14.52 -9.56
C GLN A 21 -1.33 13.16 -8.86
N GLY A 22 -0.32 12.41 -8.39
CA GLY A 22 -0.51 11.14 -7.69
C GLY A 22 -0.73 11.25 -6.17
N ASP A 23 -0.36 12.37 -5.54
CA ASP A 23 -0.19 12.40 -4.09
C ASP A 23 -1.52 12.28 -3.31
N SER A 24 -2.64 12.79 -3.84
CA SER A 24 -3.92 12.78 -3.11
C SER A 24 -4.62 11.42 -3.12
N GLY A 25 -4.57 10.70 -4.25
CA GLY A 25 -5.15 9.36 -4.38
C GLY A 25 -4.35 8.33 -3.59
N ASP A 26 -3.02 8.39 -3.69
CA ASP A 26 -2.13 7.50 -2.98
C ASP A 26 -2.23 7.69 -1.45
N ASN A 27 -2.37 8.93 -0.96
CA ASN A 27 -2.61 9.20 0.45
C ASN A 27 -3.92 8.57 0.95
N ASN A 28 -5.00 8.67 0.18
CA ASN A 28 -6.29 8.06 0.53
C ASN A 28 -6.16 6.52 0.61
N LEU A 29 -5.52 5.89 -0.36
CA LEU A 29 -5.32 4.43 -0.34
C LEU A 29 -4.41 3.97 0.81
N MET A 30 -3.41 4.77 1.18
CA MET A 30 -2.60 4.52 2.37
C MET A 30 -3.45 4.53 3.65
N GLU A 31 -4.33 5.53 3.79
CA GLU A 31 -5.25 5.64 4.93
C GLU A 31 -6.25 4.47 4.96
N GLN A 32 -6.74 4.04 3.80
CA GLN A 32 -7.62 2.86 3.71
C GLN A 32 -6.89 1.58 4.11
N GLY A 33 -5.65 1.37 3.67
CA GLY A 33 -4.84 0.22 4.08
C GLY A 33 -4.66 0.16 5.61
N ARG A 34 -4.42 1.31 6.24
CA ARG A 34 -4.39 1.43 7.72
C ARG A 34 -5.74 1.13 8.36
N LEU A 35 -6.82 1.68 7.81
CA LEU A 35 -8.17 1.47 8.31
C LEU A 35 -8.57 -0.02 8.25
N TYR A 36 -8.31 -0.68 7.13
CA TYR A 36 -8.63 -2.10 6.95
C TYR A 36 -7.77 -2.97 7.88
N THR A 37 -6.50 -2.62 8.07
CA THR A 37 -5.64 -3.27 9.07
C THR A 37 -6.20 -3.10 10.48
N SER A 38 -6.70 -1.92 10.84
CA SER A 38 -7.33 -1.68 12.14
C SER A 38 -8.59 -2.54 12.34
N TRP A 39 -9.38 -2.73 11.29
CA TRP A 39 -10.55 -3.60 11.33
C TRP A 39 -10.18 -5.08 11.44
N LEU A 40 -9.12 -5.51 10.75
CA LEU A 40 -8.60 -6.87 10.84
C LEU A 40 -8.16 -7.20 12.27
N TYR A 41 -7.40 -6.29 12.91
CA TYR A 41 -6.92 -6.47 14.28
C TYR A 41 -8.04 -6.32 15.32
N GLY A 42 -9.00 -5.44 15.06
CA GLY A 42 -10.16 -5.20 15.94
C GLY A 42 -11.32 -6.19 15.77
N SER A 43 -11.14 -7.24 14.97
CA SER A 43 -12.19 -8.23 14.66
C SER A 43 -13.48 -7.65 14.03
N GLU A 44 -13.35 -6.53 13.32
CA GLU A 44 -14.43 -5.84 12.62
C GLU A 44 -14.68 -6.46 11.22
N TYR A 45 -14.85 -7.78 11.18
CA TYR A 45 -14.86 -8.55 9.92
C TYR A 45 -16.04 -8.22 9.00
N GLN A 46 -17.17 -7.77 9.55
CA GLN A 46 -18.29 -7.30 8.73
C GLN A 46 -17.89 -6.09 7.89
N LYS A 47 -17.17 -5.12 8.47
CA LYS A 47 -16.72 -3.93 7.75
C LYS A 47 -15.74 -4.29 6.64
N LEU A 48 -14.83 -5.25 6.90
CA LEU A 48 -13.93 -5.78 5.88
C LEU A 48 -14.70 -6.50 4.76
N TRP A 49 -15.64 -7.36 5.12
CA TRP A 49 -16.48 -8.08 4.17
C TRP A 49 -17.19 -7.13 3.21
N ASP A 50 -17.72 -6.02 3.71
CA ASP A 50 -18.40 -5.00 2.91
C ASP A 50 -17.47 -4.29 1.91
N ARG A 51 -16.15 -4.35 2.11
CA ARG A 51 -15.14 -3.82 1.19
C ARG A 51 -14.53 -4.87 0.26
N PHE A 52 -14.75 -6.16 0.50
CA PHE A 52 -14.24 -7.23 -0.35
C PHE A 52 -14.98 -7.26 -1.69
N SER A 53 -14.24 -7.54 -2.76
CA SER A 53 -14.82 -7.81 -4.08
C SER A 53 -15.73 -9.04 -4.04
N PRO A 54 -16.65 -9.20 -5.00
CA PRO A 54 -17.49 -10.39 -5.10
C PRO A 54 -16.68 -11.70 -5.11
N GLU A 55 -15.55 -11.72 -5.82
CA GLU A 55 -14.66 -12.88 -5.93
C GLU A 55 -14.01 -13.22 -4.58
N MET A 56 -13.55 -12.20 -3.85
CA MET A 56 -13.01 -12.35 -2.49
C MET A 56 -14.07 -12.90 -1.53
N ARG A 57 -15.30 -12.37 -1.57
CA ARG A 57 -16.42 -12.88 -0.76
C ARG A 57 -16.73 -14.34 -1.11
N GLN A 58 -16.74 -14.68 -2.40
CA GLN A 58 -16.95 -16.05 -2.84
C GLN A 58 -15.83 -16.99 -2.36
N ALA A 59 -14.57 -16.54 -2.38
CA ALA A 59 -13.42 -17.32 -1.94
C ALA A 59 -13.47 -17.65 -0.44
N PHE A 60 -13.94 -16.72 0.39
CA PHE A 60 -14.12 -16.95 1.82
C PHE A 60 -15.43 -17.66 2.17
N GLY A 61 -16.45 -17.60 1.30
CA GLY A 61 -17.77 -18.23 1.51
C GLY A 61 -18.69 -17.42 2.41
N SER A 62 -18.19 -16.94 3.56
CA SER A 62 -18.97 -16.15 4.51
C SER A 62 -18.11 -15.23 5.38
N VAL A 63 -18.74 -14.19 5.96
CA VAL A 63 -18.10 -13.31 6.95
C VAL A 63 -17.64 -14.09 8.19
N THR A 64 -18.35 -15.16 8.56
CA THR A 64 -17.99 -16.05 9.67
C THR A 64 -16.71 -16.82 9.38
N GLU A 65 -16.57 -17.38 8.18
CA GLU A 65 -15.36 -18.10 7.76
C GLU A 65 -14.16 -17.17 7.64
N LEU A 66 -14.37 -15.95 7.10
CA LEU A 66 -13.37 -14.88 7.13
C LEU A 66 -12.92 -14.60 8.58
N GLY A 67 -13.85 -14.39 9.50
CA GLY A 67 -13.55 -14.09 10.89
C GLY A 67 -12.80 -15.22 11.59
N ASN A 68 -13.19 -16.47 11.36
CA ASN A 68 -12.49 -17.64 11.89
C ASN A 68 -11.05 -17.73 11.38
N PHE A 69 -10.85 -17.55 10.07
CA PHE A 69 -9.52 -17.60 9.46
C PHE A 69 -8.63 -16.44 9.91
N ALA A 70 -9.13 -15.20 9.77
CA ALA A 70 -8.40 -13.99 10.10
C ALA A 70 -8.12 -13.88 11.60
N GLY A 71 -9.11 -14.20 12.45
CA GLY A 71 -8.97 -14.18 13.90
C GLY A 71 -7.93 -15.19 14.39
N ALA A 72 -7.91 -16.40 13.82
CA ALA A 72 -6.88 -17.39 14.13
C ALA A 72 -5.49 -16.96 13.66
N ALA A 73 -5.37 -16.24 12.55
CA ALA A 73 -4.11 -15.67 12.10
C ALA A 73 -3.60 -14.58 13.05
N VAL A 74 -4.43 -13.56 13.35
CA VAL A 74 -4.08 -12.44 14.23
C VAL A 74 -3.76 -12.92 15.66
N THR A 75 -4.55 -13.84 16.21
CA THR A 75 -4.31 -14.41 17.56
C THR A 75 -2.95 -15.08 17.68
N ARG A 76 -2.50 -15.75 16.60
CA ARG A 76 -1.19 -16.39 16.54
C ARG A 76 -0.04 -15.40 16.43
N LEU A 77 -0.25 -14.24 15.80
CA LEU A 77 0.75 -13.18 15.75
C LEU A 77 0.92 -12.47 17.09
N GLY A 78 -0.17 -12.27 17.84
CA GLY A 78 -0.16 -11.43 19.04
C GLY A 78 -0.23 -9.94 18.69
N ALA A 79 0.13 -9.09 19.64
CA ALA A 79 0.09 -7.65 19.41
C ALA A 79 1.20 -7.22 18.45
N GLU A 80 0.91 -6.22 17.63
CA GLU A 80 1.90 -5.56 16.80
C GLU A 80 2.83 -4.72 17.69
N SER A 81 4.14 -4.83 17.46
CA SER A 81 5.14 -4.13 18.25
C SER A 81 6.32 -3.67 17.40
N GLY A 82 7.05 -2.66 17.90
CA GLY A 82 8.21 -2.10 17.23
C GLY A 82 7.89 -1.19 16.05
N ALA A 83 8.86 -1.03 15.15
CA ALA A 83 8.74 -0.16 13.99
C ALA A 83 7.89 -0.80 12.89
N VAL A 84 7.01 0.02 12.31
CA VAL A 84 6.14 -0.32 11.19
C VAL A 84 6.65 0.39 9.96
N ASP A 85 6.84 -0.38 8.88
CA ASP A 85 7.15 0.16 7.55
C ASP A 85 5.90 0.05 6.67
N GLU A 86 5.52 1.15 6.03
CA GLU A 86 4.35 1.21 5.16
C GLU A 86 4.72 1.76 3.79
N ARG A 87 4.14 1.22 2.74
CA ARG A 87 4.30 1.73 1.37
C ARG A 87 3.11 1.38 0.51
N LEU A 88 2.99 2.13 -0.58
CA LEU A 88 2.03 1.85 -1.66
C LEU A 88 2.83 1.55 -2.93
N ASP A 89 2.64 0.36 -3.47
CA ASP A 89 3.26 -0.07 -4.72
C ASP A 89 2.22 -0.01 -5.86
N GLN A 90 2.64 0.43 -7.04
CA GLN A 90 1.78 0.45 -8.23
C GLN A 90 1.80 -0.93 -8.90
N ALA A 91 0.62 -1.53 -9.04
CA ALA A 91 0.44 -2.83 -9.70
C ALA A 91 -0.84 -2.80 -10.54
N GLU A 92 -0.81 -2.04 -11.63
CA GLU A 92 -1.98 -1.78 -12.49
C GLU A 92 -2.73 -3.07 -12.85
N PRO A 93 -4.08 -3.09 -12.73
CA PRO A 93 -4.99 -1.97 -12.44
C PRO A 93 -5.20 -1.69 -10.93
N PHE A 94 -4.37 -2.28 -10.06
CA PHE A 94 -4.50 -2.18 -8.61
C PHE A 94 -3.38 -1.36 -7.98
N ARG A 95 -3.57 -1.03 -6.71
CA ARG A 95 -2.55 -0.48 -5.81
C ARG A 95 -2.35 -1.46 -4.67
N ILE A 96 -1.11 -1.72 -4.29
CA ILE A 96 -0.78 -2.65 -3.21
C ILE A 96 -0.31 -1.83 -2.02
N TYR A 97 -1.13 -1.75 -0.98
CA TYR A 97 -0.67 -1.26 0.32
C TYR A 97 0.07 -2.39 1.00
N SER A 98 1.32 -2.14 1.39
CA SER A 98 2.16 -3.09 2.12
C SER A 98 2.48 -2.53 3.50
N ARG A 99 2.34 -3.36 4.52
CA ARG A 99 2.73 -3.08 5.91
C ARG A 99 3.65 -4.19 6.42
N SER A 100 4.87 -3.83 6.77
CA SER A 100 5.81 -4.72 7.47
C SER A 100 5.90 -4.33 8.94
N ALA A 101 5.67 -5.29 9.84
CA ALA A 101 5.71 -5.05 11.28
C ALA A 101 6.19 -6.28 12.06
N SER A 102 6.68 -6.06 13.27
CA SER A 102 6.98 -7.14 14.22
C SER A 102 5.75 -7.42 15.09
N PHE A 103 5.64 -8.65 15.59
CA PHE A 103 4.56 -9.05 16.47
C PHE A 103 5.09 -9.91 17.62
N ASP A 104 4.44 -9.83 18.77
CA ASP A 104 4.96 -10.43 20.02
C ASP A 104 5.16 -11.94 19.97
N LYS A 105 4.38 -12.65 19.12
CA LYS A 105 4.45 -14.11 18.98
C LYS A 105 5.01 -14.56 17.63
N ALA A 106 5.42 -13.63 16.77
CA ALA A 106 6.02 -13.95 15.48
C ALA A 106 7.56 -13.96 15.58
N ALA A 107 8.19 -15.02 15.07
CA ALA A 107 9.66 -15.13 15.07
C ALA A 107 10.34 -14.18 14.06
N HIS A 108 9.59 -13.74 13.05
CA HIS A 108 10.05 -12.85 11.99
C HIS A 108 9.09 -11.67 11.85
N ARG A 109 9.56 -10.58 11.23
CA ARG A 109 8.65 -9.54 10.75
C ARG A 109 7.65 -10.15 9.79
N MET A 110 6.42 -9.67 9.86
CA MET A 110 5.35 -10.11 8.97
C MET A 110 5.04 -9.00 7.99
N LEU A 111 4.80 -9.40 6.75
CA LEU A 111 4.30 -8.57 5.68
C LEU A 111 2.80 -8.82 5.53
N LEU A 112 2.04 -7.74 5.63
CA LEU A 112 0.63 -7.67 5.31
C LEU A 112 0.44 -6.84 4.04
N GLU A 113 -0.27 -7.38 3.05
CA GLU A 113 -0.56 -6.66 1.80
C GLU A 113 -2.07 -6.62 1.57
N TRP A 114 -2.58 -5.44 1.23
CA TRP A 114 -3.93 -5.23 0.70
C TRP A 114 -3.82 -4.86 -0.79
N SER A 115 -4.43 -5.67 -1.66
CA SER A 115 -4.63 -5.29 -3.06
C SER A 115 -5.92 -4.49 -3.17
N LEU A 116 -5.80 -3.23 -3.58
CA LEU A 116 -6.89 -2.25 -3.62
C LEU A 116 -7.17 -1.84 -5.06
N ALA A 117 -8.44 -1.88 -5.45
CA ALA A 117 -8.91 -1.15 -6.64
C ALA A 117 -8.93 0.36 -6.36
N GLU A 118 -9.10 1.19 -7.40
CA GLU A 118 -9.08 2.65 -7.29
C GLU A 118 -10.12 3.22 -6.30
N ASP A 119 -11.26 2.53 -6.15
CA ASP A 119 -12.35 2.90 -5.23
C ASP A 119 -12.17 2.31 -3.82
N GLY A 120 -11.05 1.64 -3.58
CA GLY A 120 -10.72 1.03 -2.30
C GLY A 120 -11.33 -0.35 -2.06
N VAL A 121 -11.97 -0.97 -3.06
CA VAL A 121 -12.42 -2.36 -2.98
C VAL A 121 -11.21 -3.28 -2.83
N VAL A 122 -11.29 -4.20 -1.87
CA VAL A 122 -10.22 -5.17 -1.61
C VAL A 122 -10.38 -6.36 -2.55
N THR A 123 -9.38 -6.57 -3.39
CA THR A 123 -9.32 -7.70 -4.33
C THR A 123 -8.33 -8.77 -3.88
N GLY A 124 -7.55 -8.51 -2.83
CA GLY A 124 -6.59 -9.45 -2.26
C GLY A 124 -6.13 -9.07 -0.87
N LEU A 125 -5.81 -10.08 -0.08
CA LEU A 125 -5.19 -9.98 1.24
C LEU A 125 -4.07 -11.02 1.34
N VAL A 126 -2.87 -10.59 1.70
CA VAL A 126 -1.73 -11.47 1.99
C VAL A 126 -1.23 -11.19 3.40
N LEU A 127 -0.93 -12.25 4.15
CA LEU A 127 -0.20 -12.18 5.41
C LEU A 127 0.84 -13.31 5.44
N ARG A 128 2.12 -12.95 5.45
CA ARG A 128 3.24 -13.92 5.42
C ARG A 128 4.46 -13.37 6.13
N PRO A 129 5.43 -14.22 6.55
CA PRO A 129 6.73 -13.74 6.98
C PRO A 129 7.36 -12.86 5.89
N GLU A 130 7.92 -11.72 6.30
CA GLU A 130 8.70 -10.86 5.42
C GLU A 130 9.96 -11.62 5.00
N ALA A 131 10.21 -11.69 3.69
CA ALA A 131 11.44 -12.29 3.19
C ALA A 131 12.63 -11.47 3.72
N PRO A 132 13.71 -12.12 4.20
CA PRO A 132 14.89 -11.40 4.63
C PRO A 132 15.37 -10.51 3.47
N ALA A 133 15.68 -9.25 3.77
CA ALA A 133 16.23 -8.33 2.79
C ALA A 133 17.40 -9.02 2.09
N ARG A 134 17.26 -9.27 0.79
CA ARG A 134 18.36 -9.83 0.00
C ARG A 134 19.51 -8.83 0.12
N ALA A 135 20.64 -9.23 0.68
CA ALA A 135 21.83 -8.39 0.74
C ALA A 135 22.11 -7.92 -0.69
N GLN A 136 21.93 -6.62 -0.95
CA GLN A 136 22.28 -6.05 -2.24
C GLN A 136 23.80 -6.21 -2.34
N PRO A 137 24.32 -6.97 -3.33
CA PRO A 137 25.77 -7.04 -3.52
C PRO A 137 26.25 -5.62 -3.78
N SER A 138 27.09 -5.11 -2.88
CA SER A 138 27.81 -3.85 -3.08
C SER A 138 28.47 -3.93 -4.46
N ALA A 139 28.12 -3.00 -5.35
CA ALA A 139 28.81 -2.89 -6.63
C ALA A 139 30.33 -2.84 -6.34
N PRO A 140 31.16 -3.62 -7.05
CA PRO A 140 32.60 -3.54 -6.86
C PRO A 140 33.04 -2.09 -7.13
N ALA A 141 33.86 -1.54 -6.23
CA ALA A 141 34.54 -0.28 -6.47
C ALA A 141 35.32 -0.40 -7.79
N GLN A 142 34.99 0.47 -8.75
CA GLN A 142 35.77 0.65 -9.97
C GLN A 142 37.03 1.46 -9.66
#